data_AF-A0A3S7E2N1-F1
#
_entry.id   AF-A0A3S7E2N1-F1
#
_cell.length_a   1.000
_cell.length_b   1.000
_cell.length_c   1.000
_cell.angle_alpha   90.00
_cell.angle_beta   90.00
_cell.angle_gamma   90.00
#
_symmetry.space_group_name_H-M   'P 1'
#
loop_
_entity.id
_entity.type
_entity.pdbx_description
1 polymer ?
#
loop_
_entity_poly.entity_id
_entity_poly.type
_entity_poly.pdbx_seq_one_letter_code
_entity_poly.pdbx_strand_id
1 'polypeptide(L)'
;LLEMLDIHPNIVVAATEVHFFDWDENYVKGIDWYRNLMPFSYGNQITIEKTPGYFTSPQAPGRIHDMNSSIKLLLILRDPTERVISDYTQVYYNRVESHKPVQLFEDIVIKNGVLNTKYKAIQRSLYDVHMEKWLKHFSLDQIHIVDGNTLIKDPLPELQKVERFLNLPSRIMSSNFYFNQTKGFYCIRS
;
A
#
# COMPACT_ATOMS: atom_id res chain seq x y z
N LEU A 1 3.33 6.80 -2.72
CA LEU A 1 2.56 7.29 -1.54
C LEU A 1 3.48 7.47 -0.35
N LEU A 2 4.03 6.39 0.23
CA LEU A 2 4.79 6.46 1.48
C LEU A 2 5.96 7.46 1.44
N GLU A 3 6.84 7.37 0.44
CA GLU A 3 7.94 8.33 0.24
C GLU A 3 7.45 9.79 0.07
N MET A 4 6.30 9.98 -0.59
CA MET A 4 5.73 11.30 -0.80
C MET A 4 5.06 11.87 0.46
N LEU A 5 4.68 11.02 1.42
CA LEU A 5 4.17 11.45 2.73
C LEU A 5 5.33 11.75 3.70
N ASP A 6 6.46 11.07 3.56
CA ASP A 6 7.64 11.23 4.41
C ASP A 6 8.29 12.62 4.29
N ILE A 7 7.95 13.39 3.25
CA ILE A 7 8.35 14.81 3.13
C ILE A 7 7.63 15.70 4.17
N HIS A 8 6.54 15.24 4.76
CA HIS A 8 5.78 15.99 5.75
C HIS A 8 6.51 15.96 7.10
N PRO A 9 6.83 17.11 7.73
CA PRO A 9 7.67 17.15 8.94
C PRO A 9 7.07 16.42 10.15
N ASN A 10 5.75 16.21 10.15
CA ASN A 10 5.03 15.46 11.19
C ASN A 10 4.74 13.99 10.83
N ILE A 11 5.32 13.46 9.75
CA ILE A 11 5.23 12.04 9.41
C ILE A 11 6.61 11.41 9.60
N VAL A 12 6.63 10.19 10.14
CA VAL A 12 7.83 9.34 10.15
C VAL A 12 7.43 7.99 9.61
N VAL A 13 8.17 7.49 8.63
CA VAL A 13 7.85 6.25 7.93
C VAL A 13 8.70 5.08 8.43
N ALA A 14 8.07 3.93 8.64
CA ALA A 14 8.79 2.67 8.81
C ALA A 14 9.48 2.27 7.49
N ALA A 15 10.78 2.00 7.54
CA ALA A 15 11.61 1.83 6.35
C ALA A 15 11.29 0.57 5.52
N THR A 16 10.74 -0.47 6.15
CA THR A 16 10.49 -1.76 5.51
C THR A 16 9.07 -2.22 5.75
N GLU A 17 8.57 -3.07 4.83
CA GLU A 17 7.31 -3.79 5.03
C GLU A 17 7.50 -4.77 6.19
N VAL A 18 6.73 -4.60 7.26
CA VAL A 18 6.99 -5.30 8.52
C VAL A 18 6.37 -6.70 8.54
N HIS A 19 5.29 -6.90 7.78
CA HIS A 19 4.55 -8.15 7.75
C HIS A 19 4.17 -8.66 9.14
N PHE A 20 3.69 -7.77 10.02
CA PHE A 20 3.35 -8.15 11.39
C PHE A 20 1.97 -8.78 11.49
N PHE A 21 0.97 -8.21 10.81
CA PHE A 21 -0.42 -8.64 10.95
C PHE A 21 -0.81 -9.77 9.99
N ASP A 22 -0.08 -9.99 8.90
CA ASP A 22 -0.35 -11.03 7.89
C ASP A 22 0.48 -12.31 8.05
N TRP A 23 1.65 -12.28 8.70
CA TRP A 23 2.46 -13.47 8.96
C TRP A 23 2.34 -13.91 10.42
N ASP A 24 1.88 -15.15 10.62
CA ASP A 24 1.67 -15.70 11.96
C ASP A 24 2.99 -15.77 12.75
N GLU A 25 4.10 -16.07 12.08
CA GLU A 25 5.44 -16.15 12.69
C GLU A 25 5.92 -14.81 13.25
N ASN A 26 5.47 -13.69 12.68
CA ASN A 26 5.75 -12.35 13.19
C ASN A 26 4.74 -11.94 14.26
N TYR A 27 3.45 -12.22 14.05
CA TYR A 27 2.40 -11.84 14.98
C TYR A 27 2.59 -12.45 16.38
N VAL A 28 3.03 -13.71 16.47
CA VAL A 28 3.28 -14.39 17.76
C VAL A 28 4.41 -13.77 18.58
N LYS A 29 5.26 -12.93 17.97
CA LYS A 29 6.33 -12.21 18.69
C LYS A 29 5.79 -11.05 19.54
N GLY A 30 4.52 -10.69 19.37
CA GLY A 30 3.81 -9.71 20.19
C GLY A 30 4.05 -8.25 19.76
N ILE A 31 3.27 -7.36 20.37
CA ILE A 31 3.22 -5.95 19.99
C ILE A 31 4.53 -5.20 20.27
N ASP A 32 5.29 -5.61 21.29
CA ASP A 32 6.59 -4.99 21.60
C ASP A 32 7.61 -5.28 20.49
N TRP A 33 7.57 -6.47 19.88
CA TRP A 33 8.39 -6.77 18.70
C TRP A 33 8.04 -5.84 17.54
N TYR A 34 6.76 -5.65 17.26
CA TYR A 34 6.30 -4.72 16.21
C TYR A 34 6.74 -3.28 16.50
N ARG A 35 6.55 -2.81 17.73
CA ARG A 35 6.94 -1.46 18.16
C ARG A 35 8.44 -1.22 18.02
N ASN A 36 9.28 -2.21 18.32
CA ASN A 36 10.73 -2.10 18.20
C ASN A 36 11.24 -1.98 16.75
N LEU A 37 10.39 -2.27 15.76
CA LEU A 37 10.71 -2.07 14.34
C LEU A 37 10.30 -0.68 13.84
N MET A 38 9.55 0.09 14.65
CA MET A 38 9.14 1.44 14.29
C MET A 38 10.32 2.42 14.42
N PRO A 39 10.39 3.44 13.56
CA PRO A 39 11.38 4.49 13.69
C PRO A 39 11.13 5.32 14.96
N PHE A 40 12.20 5.93 15.47
CA PHE A 40 12.06 6.94 16.52
C PHE A 40 11.29 8.16 15.99
N SER A 41 10.32 8.62 16.77
CA SER A 41 9.49 9.77 16.44
C SER A 41 9.23 10.64 17.68
N TYR A 42 8.92 11.91 17.45
CA TYR A 42 8.49 12.83 18.50
C TYR A 42 6.98 12.72 18.76
N GLY A 43 6.52 13.19 19.92
CA GLY A 43 5.10 13.09 20.31
C GLY A 43 4.11 13.87 19.43
N ASN A 44 4.60 14.79 18.59
CA ASN A 44 3.81 15.53 17.61
C ASN A 44 3.91 14.96 16.19
N GLN A 45 4.49 13.76 16.02
CA GLN A 45 4.61 13.08 14.73
C GLN A 45 3.73 11.82 14.69
N ILE A 46 3.35 11.43 13.49
CA ILE A 46 2.60 10.21 13.19
C ILE A 46 3.55 9.22 12.54
N THR A 47 3.65 8.02 13.11
CA THR A 47 4.37 6.91 12.49
C THR A 47 3.47 6.19 11.50
N ILE A 48 3.94 5.99 10.27
CA ILE A 48 3.22 5.26 9.22
C ILE A 48 4.02 4.01 8.84
N GLU A 49 3.35 2.85 8.87
CA GLU A 49 3.86 1.58 8.36
C GLU A 49 3.07 1.19 7.11
N LYS A 50 3.73 0.51 6.17
CA LYS A 50 3.12 0.07 4.91
C LYS A 50 3.53 -1.36 4.63
N THR A 51 2.54 -2.26 4.67
CA THR A 51 2.65 -3.63 4.16
C THR A 51 1.47 -3.90 3.22
N PRO A 52 1.68 -3.95 1.89
CA PRO A 52 0.62 -4.23 0.90
C PRO A 52 -0.14 -5.54 1.15
N GLY A 53 0.54 -6.53 1.75
CA GLY A 53 -0.04 -7.84 2.06
C GLY A 53 -1.27 -7.78 2.96
N TYR A 54 -1.36 -6.78 3.84
CA TYR A 54 -2.46 -6.64 4.81
C TYR A 54 -3.82 -6.58 4.13
N PHE A 55 -3.96 -5.82 3.03
CA PHE A 55 -5.28 -5.60 2.42
C PHE A 55 -5.97 -6.91 2.01
N THR A 56 -5.18 -7.87 1.54
CA THR A 56 -5.68 -9.18 1.07
C THR A 56 -5.55 -10.31 2.10
N SER A 57 -4.99 -10.02 3.27
CA SER A 57 -4.89 -10.98 4.37
C SER A 57 -6.23 -11.10 5.10
N PRO A 58 -6.79 -12.32 5.26
CA PRO A 58 -7.99 -12.53 6.06
C PRO A 58 -7.85 -12.17 7.55
N GLN A 59 -6.64 -12.28 8.12
CA GLN A 59 -6.38 -12.10 9.55
C GLN A 59 -6.06 -10.65 9.91
N ALA A 60 -5.44 -9.89 9.00
CA ALA A 60 -4.92 -8.57 9.31
C ALA A 60 -5.97 -7.58 9.85
N PRO A 61 -7.20 -7.47 9.30
CA PRO A 61 -8.18 -6.50 9.79
C PRO A 61 -8.51 -6.67 11.28
N GLY A 62 -8.78 -7.92 11.71
CA GLY A 62 -9.09 -8.22 13.11
C GLY A 62 -7.91 -7.93 14.03
N ARG A 63 -6.70 -8.35 13.65
CA ARG A 63 -5.49 -8.11 14.45
C ARG A 63 -5.13 -6.63 14.59
N ILE A 64 -5.29 -5.85 13.53
CA ILE A 64 -5.06 -4.40 13.56
C ILE A 64 -6.11 -3.73 14.46
N HIS A 65 -7.37 -4.17 14.37
CA HIS A 65 -8.45 -3.65 15.21
C HIS A 65 -8.21 -3.96 16.69
N ASP A 66 -7.75 -5.17 17.02
CA ASP A 66 -7.41 -5.56 18.39
C ASP A 66 -6.27 -4.72 18.97
N MET A 67 -5.29 -4.31 18.14
CA MET A 67 -4.23 -3.39 18.55
C MET A 67 -4.78 -1.98 18.78
N ASN A 68 -5.54 -1.45 17.82
CA ASN A 68 -6.10 -0.10 17.88
C ASN A 68 -7.33 0.01 16.99
N SER A 69 -8.51 -0.10 17.59
CA SER A 69 -9.81 0.01 16.89
C SER A 69 -10.07 1.40 16.31
N SER A 70 -9.37 2.43 16.78
CA SER A 70 -9.49 3.82 16.32
C SER A 70 -8.42 4.23 15.30
N ILE A 71 -7.61 3.29 14.82
CA ILE A 71 -6.54 3.59 13.84
C ILE A 71 -7.13 4.11 12.53
N LYS A 72 -6.37 4.99 11.86
CA LYS A 72 -6.66 5.46 10.51
C LYS A 72 -5.91 4.63 9.49
N LEU A 73 -6.58 4.25 8.41
CA LEU A 73 -6.07 3.36 7.38
C LEU A 73 -5.98 4.11 6.05
N LEU A 74 -4.86 3.97 5.36
CA LEU A 74 -4.66 4.46 4.00
C LEU A 74 -4.68 3.29 3.03
N LEU A 75 -5.61 3.31 2.07
CA LEU A 75 -5.72 2.30 1.02
C LEU A 75 -5.51 2.95 -0.34
N ILE A 76 -4.41 2.64 -1.02
CA ILE A 76 -4.17 3.12 -2.38
C ILE A 76 -4.63 2.08 -3.40
N LEU A 77 -5.54 2.48 -4.28
CA LEU A 77 -6.06 1.63 -5.36
C LEU A 77 -5.75 2.25 -6.72
N ARG A 78 -5.66 1.44 -7.77
CA ARG A 78 -5.54 1.89 -9.16
C ARG A 78 -6.47 1.05 -10.03
N ASP A 79 -6.45 1.26 -11.35
CA ASP A 79 -7.20 0.37 -12.24
C ASP A 79 -6.85 -1.12 -11.97
N PRO A 80 -7.86 -2.00 -11.76
CA PRO A 80 -7.60 -3.39 -11.38
C PRO A 80 -6.86 -4.18 -12.47
N THR A 81 -7.01 -3.83 -13.75
CA THR A 81 -6.32 -4.46 -14.88
C THR A 81 -4.86 -4.03 -14.92
N GLU A 82 -4.58 -2.73 -14.83
CA GLU A 82 -3.22 -2.21 -14.69
C GLU A 82 -2.53 -2.79 -13.45
N ARG A 83 -3.29 -2.99 -12.36
CA ARG A 83 -2.78 -3.65 -11.15
C ARG A 83 -2.36 -5.09 -11.39
N VAL A 84 -3.16 -5.88 -12.13
CA VAL A 84 -2.79 -7.26 -12.50
C VAL A 84 -1.53 -7.28 -13.34
N ILE A 85 -1.44 -6.43 -14.36
CA ILE A 85 -0.28 -6.37 -15.26
C ILE A 85 0.97 -6.02 -14.46
N SER A 86 0.93 -5.00 -13.61
CA SER A 86 2.13 -4.60 -12.86
C SER A 86 2.52 -5.60 -11.76
N ASP A 87 1.59 -6.34 -11.15
CA ASP A 87 1.92 -7.47 -10.24
C ASP A 87 2.66 -8.58 -11.02
N TYR A 88 2.15 -8.93 -12.21
CA TYR A 88 2.83 -9.86 -13.12
C TYR A 88 4.23 -9.35 -13.49
N THR A 89 4.36 -8.09 -13.92
CA THR A 89 5.64 -7.50 -14.34
C THR A 89 6.68 -7.56 -13.22
N GLN A 90 6.29 -7.26 -11.98
CA GLN A 90 7.18 -7.36 -10.82
C GLN A 90 7.66 -8.81 -10.61
N VAL A 91 6.74 -9.78 -10.63
CA VAL A 91 7.08 -11.21 -10.49
C VAL A 91 7.97 -11.69 -11.64
N TYR A 92 7.70 -11.23 -12.86
CA TYR A 92 8.48 -11.54 -14.05
C TYR A 92 9.93 -11.10 -13.89
N TYR A 93 10.19 -9.82 -13.60
CA TYR A 93 11.56 -9.30 -13.46
C TYR A 93 12.30 -9.94 -12.28
N ASN A 94 11.63 -10.16 -11.14
CA ASN A 94 12.24 -10.87 -10.00
C ASN A 94 12.70 -12.29 -10.38
N ARG A 95 11.93 -12.98 -11.23
CA ARG A 95 12.29 -14.32 -11.73
C ARG A 95 13.43 -14.27 -12.72
N VAL A 96 13.45 -13.30 -13.63
CA VAL A 96 14.57 -13.08 -14.56
C VAL A 96 15.86 -12.85 -13.79
N GLU A 97 15.85 -11.93 -12.82
CA GLU A 97 17.01 -11.63 -11.96
C GLU A 97 17.46 -12.87 -11.16
N SER A 98 16.51 -13.65 -10.65
CA SER A 98 16.78 -14.90 -9.94
C SER A 98 17.09 -16.10 -10.86
N HIS A 99 17.22 -15.90 -12.17
CA HIS A 99 17.47 -16.97 -13.16
C HIS A 99 16.44 -18.13 -13.10
N LYS A 100 15.17 -17.81 -12.80
CA LYS A 100 14.06 -18.76 -12.72
C LYS A 100 13.23 -18.73 -14.01
N PRO A 101 12.54 -19.83 -14.36
CA PRO A 101 11.62 -19.83 -15.49
C PRO A 101 10.52 -18.77 -15.33
N VAL A 102 10.25 -18.08 -16.44
CA VAL A 102 9.16 -17.11 -16.61
C VAL A 102 8.08 -17.70 -17.51
N GLN A 103 6.86 -17.18 -17.38
CA GLN A 103 5.72 -17.53 -18.21
C GLN A 103 5.18 -16.24 -18.82
N LEU A 104 4.58 -16.32 -20.01
CA LEU A 104 3.94 -15.17 -20.64
C LEU A 104 2.69 -14.74 -19.87
N PHE A 105 2.33 -13.48 -19.99
CA PHE A 105 1.19 -12.91 -19.27
C PHE A 105 -0.10 -13.64 -19.65
N GLU A 106 -0.33 -13.78 -20.95
CA GLU A 106 -1.50 -14.40 -21.56
C GLU A 106 -1.70 -15.83 -21.10
N ASP A 107 -0.62 -16.62 -21.00
CA ASP A 107 -0.66 -18.02 -20.56
C ASP A 107 -1.03 -18.16 -19.07
N ILE A 108 -0.75 -17.13 -18.26
CA ILE A 108 -1.10 -17.10 -16.85
C ILE A 108 -2.55 -16.65 -16.67
N VAL A 109 -2.95 -15.59 -17.38
CA VAL A 109 -4.27 -14.97 -17.22
C VAL A 109 -5.37 -15.71 -17.98
N ILE A 110 -5.06 -16.40 -19.07
CA ILE A 110 -6.01 -17.20 -19.85
C ILE A 110 -5.62 -18.68 -19.78
N LYS A 111 -6.57 -19.54 -19.39
CA LYS A 111 -6.41 -20.99 -19.41
C LYS A 111 -7.56 -21.61 -20.18
N ASN A 112 -7.27 -22.43 -21.19
CA ASN A 112 -8.28 -23.09 -22.03
C ASN A 112 -9.31 -22.10 -22.63
N GLY A 113 -8.85 -20.92 -23.07
CA GLY A 113 -9.70 -19.88 -23.65
C GLY A 113 -10.57 -19.10 -22.66
N VAL A 114 -10.43 -19.32 -21.36
CA VAL A 114 -11.19 -18.61 -20.31
C VAL A 114 -10.26 -17.90 -19.32
N LEU A 115 -10.77 -16.84 -18.70
CA LEU A 115 -10.03 -16.09 -17.67
C LEU A 115 -9.72 -16.98 -16.46
N ASN A 116 -8.44 -17.07 -16.11
CA ASN A 116 -7.96 -17.78 -14.94
C ASN A 116 -8.16 -16.95 -13.67
N THR A 117 -9.39 -16.95 -13.15
CA THR A 117 -9.75 -16.21 -11.93
C THR A 117 -8.91 -16.62 -10.71
N LYS A 118 -8.34 -17.83 -10.70
CA LYS A 118 -7.48 -18.31 -9.60
C LYS A 118 -6.08 -17.66 -9.58
N TYR A 119 -5.71 -16.89 -10.61
CA TYR A 119 -4.43 -16.19 -10.59
C TYR A 119 -4.39 -15.18 -9.45
N LYS A 120 -3.35 -15.25 -8.61
CA LYS A 120 -3.23 -14.43 -7.39
C LYS A 120 -3.33 -12.93 -7.67
N ALA A 121 -2.80 -12.46 -8.79
CA ALA A 121 -2.92 -11.05 -9.14
C ALA A 121 -4.40 -10.68 -9.41
N ILE A 122 -5.16 -11.50 -10.13
CA ILE A 122 -6.59 -11.24 -10.33
C ILE A 122 -7.31 -11.21 -8.98
N GLN A 123 -7.05 -12.20 -8.11
CA GLN A 123 -7.65 -12.25 -6.78
C GLN A 123 -7.35 -11.01 -5.93
N ARG A 124 -6.13 -10.47 -5.98
CA ARG A 124 -5.75 -9.22 -5.28
C ARG A 124 -6.40 -7.96 -5.88
N SER A 125 -6.87 -8.02 -7.13
CA SER A 125 -7.59 -6.92 -7.79
C SER A 125 -9.09 -6.90 -7.50
N LEU A 126 -9.64 -7.91 -6.81
CA LEU A 126 -11.05 -7.94 -6.38
C LEU A 126 -11.24 -7.10 -5.12
N TYR A 127 -11.18 -5.78 -5.27
CA TYR A 127 -11.11 -4.83 -4.15
C TYR A 127 -12.33 -4.87 -3.23
N ASP A 128 -13.52 -5.07 -3.79
CA ASP A 128 -14.78 -5.24 -3.07
C ASP A 128 -14.74 -6.41 -2.08
N VAL A 129 -14.27 -7.57 -2.53
CA VAL A 129 -14.14 -8.80 -1.72
C VAL A 129 -13.25 -8.58 -0.50
N HIS A 130 -12.17 -7.82 -0.67
CA HIS A 130 -11.26 -7.51 0.43
C HIS A 130 -11.84 -6.42 1.32
N MET A 131 -12.36 -5.35 0.74
CA MET A 131 -12.94 -4.22 1.47
C MET A 131 -14.09 -4.65 2.39
N GLU A 132 -14.93 -5.61 1.97
CA GLU A 132 -16.00 -6.16 2.81
C GLU A 132 -15.46 -6.72 4.13
N LYS A 133 -14.27 -7.34 4.13
CA LYS A 133 -13.65 -7.88 5.35
C LYS A 133 -13.15 -6.77 6.25
N TRP A 134 -12.57 -5.71 5.69
CA TRP A 134 -12.11 -4.56 6.47
C TRP A 134 -13.29 -3.83 7.11
N LEU A 135 -14.40 -3.69 6.40
CA LEU A 135 -15.62 -3.04 6.90
C LEU A 135 -16.35 -3.81 8.00
N LYS A 136 -15.98 -5.07 8.27
CA LYS A 136 -16.45 -5.81 9.47
C LYS A 136 -15.78 -5.32 10.76
N HIS A 137 -14.64 -4.66 10.65
CA HIS A 137 -13.83 -4.22 11.80
C HIS A 137 -13.71 -2.69 11.88
N PHE A 138 -13.67 -2.01 10.74
CA PHE A 138 -13.47 -0.56 10.69
C PHE A 138 -14.64 0.12 9.99
N SER A 139 -14.99 1.29 10.47
CA SER A 139 -15.92 2.18 9.78
C SER A 139 -15.28 2.72 8.49
N LEU A 140 -16.11 3.09 7.51
CA LEU A 140 -15.62 3.61 6.24
C LEU A 140 -14.85 4.94 6.42
N ASP A 141 -15.24 5.77 7.40
CA ASP A 141 -14.55 7.02 7.71
C ASP A 141 -13.16 6.84 8.32
N GLN A 142 -12.79 5.63 8.76
CA GLN A 142 -11.43 5.29 9.16
C GLN A 142 -10.55 4.82 8.00
N ILE A 143 -11.09 4.66 6.79
CA ILE A 143 -10.35 4.17 5.62
C ILE A 143 -10.35 5.23 4.53
N HIS A 144 -9.21 5.89 4.33
CA HIS A 144 -9.03 6.82 3.23
C HIS A 144 -8.52 6.10 1.98
N ILE A 145 -9.35 6.10 0.94
CA ILE A 145 -8.97 5.55 -0.36
C ILE A 145 -8.24 6.63 -1.16
N VAL A 146 -6.96 6.38 -1.44
CA VAL A 146 -6.13 7.20 -2.31
C VAL A 146 -6.26 6.68 -3.74
N ASP A 147 -6.55 7.58 -4.69
CA ASP A 147 -6.56 7.24 -6.11
C ASP A 147 -5.13 7.19 -6.64
N GLY A 148 -4.63 5.98 -6.84
CA GLY A 148 -3.31 5.70 -7.39
C GLY A 148 -3.14 6.13 -8.85
N ASN A 149 -4.22 6.16 -9.64
CA ASN A 149 -4.16 6.67 -11.02
C ASN A 149 -3.92 8.18 -11.01
N THR A 150 -4.61 8.90 -10.13
CA THR A 150 -4.42 10.34 -9.93
C THR A 150 -3.06 10.61 -9.29
N LEU A 151 -2.65 9.86 -8.26
CA LEU A 151 -1.35 10.04 -7.60
C LEU A 151 -0.15 9.95 -8.57
N ILE A 152 -0.24 9.11 -9.61
CA ILE A 152 0.79 9.00 -10.65
C ILE A 152 0.85 10.26 -11.54
N LYS A 153 -0.31 10.84 -11.85
CA LYS A 153 -0.47 11.93 -12.84
C LYS A 153 -0.42 13.33 -12.22
N ASP A 154 -0.90 13.47 -11.00
CA ASP A 154 -0.97 14.71 -10.23
C ASP A 154 -0.98 14.36 -8.72
N PRO A 155 0.20 14.23 -8.09
CA PRO A 155 0.30 13.72 -6.73
C PRO A 155 -0.22 14.69 -5.66
N LEU A 156 -0.14 16.00 -5.90
CA LEU A 156 -0.39 17.00 -4.85
C LEU A 156 -1.83 16.96 -4.31
N PRO A 157 -2.90 16.95 -5.14
CA PRO A 157 -4.26 16.91 -4.63
C PRO A 157 -4.57 15.67 -3.79
N GLU A 158 -4.03 14.50 -4.17
CA GLU A 158 -4.20 13.26 -3.41
C GLU A 158 -3.49 13.33 -2.06
N LEU A 159 -2.27 13.86 -2.02
CA LEU A 159 -1.52 14.02 -0.77
C LEU A 159 -2.18 15.02 0.18
N GLN A 160 -2.77 16.10 -0.34
CA GLN A 160 -3.55 17.05 0.47
C GLN A 160 -4.85 16.45 1.03
N LYS A 161 -5.46 15.46 0.35
CA LYS A 161 -6.56 14.68 0.92
C LYS A 161 -6.05 13.81 2.08
N VAL A 162 -4.87 13.20 1.94
CA VAL A 162 -4.24 12.42 3.00
C VAL A 162 -3.88 13.30 4.22
N GLU A 163 -3.30 14.50 4.01
CA GLU A 163 -3.02 15.45 5.10
C GLU A 163 -4.28 15.75 5.91
N ARG A 164 -5.38 16.10 5.22
CA ARG A 164 -6.68 16.37 5.86
C ARG A 164 -7.22 15.16 6.60
N PHE A 165 -7.18 13.98 5.98
CA PHE A 165 -7.62 12.75 6.59
C PHE A 165 -6.82 12.41 7.86
N LEU A 166 -5.52 12.64 7.88
CA LEU A 166 -4.65 12.42 9.03
C LEU A 166 -4.70 13.55 10.07
N ASN A 167 -5.48 14.61 9.84
CA ASN A 167 -5.52 15.83 10.65
C ASN A 167 -4.15 16.54 10.75
N LEU A 168 -3.38 16.52 9.66
CA LEU A 168 -2.10 17.20 9.55
C LEU A 168 -2.28 18.62 8.97
N PRO A 169 -1.43 19.59 9.37
CA PRO A 169 -1.39 20.89 8.72
C PRO A 169 -0.94 20.72 7.26
N SER A 170 -1.43 21.55 6.34
CA SER A 170 -0.98 21.44 4.94
C SER A 170 0.44 21.96 4.80
N ARG A 171 1.38 21.05 4.53
CA ARG A 171 2.82 21.32 4.38
C ARG A 171 3.38 20.80 3.06
N ILE A 172 2.72 19.82 2.45
CA ILE A 172 3.08 19.30 1.13
C ILE A 172 2.66 20.32 0.06
N MET A 173 3.62 20.77 -0.73
CA MET A 173 3.44 21.80 -1.76
C MET A 173 3.87 21.29 -3.14
N SER A 174 3.41 21.96 -4.20
CA SER A 174 3.80 21.65 -5.58
C SER A 174 5.32 21.72 -5.79
N SER A 175 6.00 22.62 -5.08
CA SER A 175 7.46 22.77 -5.13
C SER A 175 8.22 21.54 -4.63
N ASN A 176 7.59 20.64 -3.87
CA ASN A 176 8.21 19.38 -3.46
C ASN A 176 8.32 18.38 -4.61
N PHE A 177 7.64 18.62 -5.74
CA PHE A 177 7.59 17.67 -6.85
C PHE A 177 8.16 18.25 -8.15
N TYR A 178 8.63 17.35 -9.01
CA TYR A 178 8.93 17.66 -10.40
C TYR A 178 8.65 16.42 -11.25
N PHE A 179 8.22 16.62 -12.50
CA PHE A 179 8.02 15.51 -13.43
C PHE A 179 9.37 15.15 -14.08
N ASN A 180 9.80 13.90 -13.91
CA ASN A 180 11.02 13.40 -14.52
C ASN A 180 10.67 12.75 -15.87
N GLN A 181 11.02 13.39 -16.99
CA GLN A 181 10.70 12.90 -18.33
C GLN A 181 11.33 11.54 -18.65
N THR A 182 12.54 11.27 -18.16
CA THR A 182 13.23 9.99 -18.37
C THR A 182 12.56 8.85 -17.62
N LYS A 183 12.12 9.10 -16.38
CA LYS A 183 11.42 8.10 -15.58
C LYS A 183 9.95 7.96 -15.96
N GLY A 184 9.33 9.01 -16.51
CA GLY A 184 7.90 9.05 -16.81
C GLY A 184 7.00 9.23 -15.58
N PHE A 185 7.57 9.64 -14.44
CA PHE A 185 6.85 9.79 -13.17
C PHE A 185 7.28 11.06 -12.42
N TYR A 186 6.42 11.53 -11.52
CA TYR A 186 6.79 12.57 -10.55
C TYR A 186 7.83 12.06 -9.56
N CYS A 187 8.84 12.89 -9.31
CA CYS A 187 9.89 12.67 -8.32
C CYS A 187 9.84 13.76 -7.26
N ILE A 188 10.38 13.45 -6.08
CA ILE A 188 10.50 14.39 -4.96
C ILE A 188 11.76 15.24 -5.17
N ARG A 189 11.65 16.56 -4.98
CA ARG A 189 12.81 17.45 -4.91
C ARG A 189 13.46 17.31 -3.54
N SER A 190 14.69 16.80 -3.52
CA SER A 190 15.58 16.81 -2.36
C SER A 190 16.15 18.20 -2.11
#